data_AF-A0A7S1J082-F1
#
_entry.id   AF-A0A7S1J082-F1
#
_cell.length_a   1.000
_cell.length_b   1.000
_cell.length_c   1.000
_cell.angle_alpha   90.00
_cell.angle_beta   90.00
_cell.angle_gamma   90.00
#
_symmetry.space_group_name_H-M   'P 1'
#
loop_
_entity.id
_entity.type
_entity.pdbx_description
1 polymer ?
#
loop_
_entity_poly.entity_id
_entity_poly.type
_entity_poly.pdbx_seq_one_letter_code
_entity_poly.pdbx_strand_id
1 'polypeptide(L)'
;KQVQEFFGDYYAINRDLVSLNVPSCAPLMRGNWDQKLFDRITSGVLAVLLAMKRRPVIRYQGKSTLCERLASNVKDCIKQDSGLFDFRRNEPCLLVILDRREDPMTPLLTQWTYQAMIHDLFGINNNRVVMGEPKAGASGEKEKDEIVLSMDADPFFNKNMYANWGDLCQRLKQFVDEFKKKSDQTSNIQSIDEMKNFMRDYPELRKMSGN
;
A
#
# COMPACT_ATOMS: atom_id res chain seq x y z
N LYS A 1 -13.42 33.82 7.78
CA LYS A 1 -13.23 32.53 7.06
C LYS A 1 -11.73 32.32 6.91
N GLN A 2 -11.19 31.18 7.34
CA GLN A 2 -9.77 30.86 7.21
C GLN A 2 -9.61 29.86 6.06
N VAL A 3 -8.71 30.15 5.13
CA VAL A 3 -8.33 29.24 4.04
C VAL A 3 -6.99 28.63 4.42
N GLN A 4 -6.87 27.32 4.36
CA GLN A 4 -5.64 26.57 4.66
C GLN A 4 -5.41 25.54 3.57
N GLU A 5 -4.15 25.32 3.22
CA GLU A 5 -3.72 24.30 2.27
C GLU A 5 -3.25 23.06 3.03
N PHE A 6 -3.80 21.89 2.67
CA PHE A 6 -3.43 20.60 3.23
C PHE A 6 -2.83 19.72 2.13
N PHE A 7 -1.58 19.31 2.29
CA PHE A 7 -0.81 18.57 1.29
C PHE A 7 -1.03 17.04 1.38
N GLY A 8 -2.29 16.61 1.42
CA GLY A 8 -2.69 15.20 1.51
C GLY A 8 -3.07 14.56 0.17
N ASP A 9 -2.39 14.90 -0.94
CA ASP A 9 -2.76 14.47 -2.30
C ASP A 9 -2.14 13.11 -2.72
N TYR A 10 -2.17 12.14 -1.80
CA TYR A 10 -1.64 10.79 -2.00
C TYR A 10 -2.35 9.78 -1.08
N TYR A 11 -2.22 8.50 -1.41
CA TYR A 11 -2.78 7.39 -0.65
C TYR A 11 -1.65 6.67 0.09
N ALA A 12 -1.68 6.67 1.42
CA ALA A 12 -0.76 5.87 2.23
C ALA A 12 -1.22 4.41 2.21
N ILE A 13 -0.39 3.53 1.65
CA ILE A 13 -0.64 2.08 1.64
C ILE A 13 -0.02 1.48 2.90
N ASN A 14 1.29 1.66 3.04
CA ASN A 14 2.06 1.28 4.23
C ASN A 14 2.73 2.52 4.85
N ARG A 15 3.44 2.35 5.98
CA ARG A 15 4.15 3.45 6.67
C ARG A 15 5.24 4.07 5.80
N ASP A 16 5.76 3.29 4.87
CA ASP A 16 6.86 3.58 3.95
C ASP A 16 6.46 3.48 2.48
N LEU A 17 5.17 3.25 2.18
CA LEU A 17 4.67 3.08 0.82
C LEU A 17 3.46 3.99 0.57
N VAL A 18 3.60 4.87 -0.41
CA VAL A 18 2.52 5.75 -0.89
C VAL A 18 2.23 5.50 -2.35
N SER A 19 0.99 5.75 -2.76
CA SER A 19 0.54 5.71 -4.14
C SER A 19 -0.15 7.02 -4.51
N LEU A 20 0.06 7.48 -5.74
CA LEU A 20 -0.70 8.60 -6.31
C LEU A 20 -2.03 8.16 -6.93
N ASN A 21 -2.34 6.86 -6.84
CA ASN A 21 -3.50 6.22 -7.46
C ASN A 21 -3.64 6.56 -8.95
N VAL A 22 -2.50 6.59 -9.64
CA VAL A 22 -2.39 6.76 -11.09
C VAL A 22 -2.36 5.36 -11.72
N PRO A 23 -3.41 4.92 -12.42
CA PRO A 23 -3.48 3.54 -12.91
C PRO A 23 -2.48 3.24 -14.03
N SER A 24 -2.10 4.25 -14.81
CA SER A 24 -1.16 4.09 -15.91
C SER A 24 -0.42 5.37 -16.24
N CYS A 25 0.89 5.26 -16.43
CA CYS A 25 1.73 6.32 -17.01
C CYS A 25 1.90 6.17 -18.52
N ALA A 26 1.21 5.23 -19.18
CA ALA A 26 1.32 5.01 -20.62
C ALA A 26 1.05 6.27 -21.48
N PRO A 27 0.12 7.18 -21.11
CA PRO A 27 -0.09 8.43 -21.85
C PRO A 27 1.13 9.37 -21.84
N LEU A 28 2.06 9.23 -20.89
CA LEU A 28 3.31 10.01 -20.84
C LEU A 28 4.42 9.42 -21.71
N MET A 29 4.21 8.22 -22.24
CA MET A 29 5.20 7.47 -23.02
C MET A 29 4.88 7.44 -24.52
N ARG A 30 3.63 7.74 -24.89
CA ARG A 30 3.17 7.74 -26.28
C ARG A 30 3.34 9.13 -26.89
N GLY A 31 3.23 9.23 -28.21
CA GLY A 31 3.34 10.51 -28.94
C GLY A 31 2.31 11.58 -28.52
N ASN A 32 1.23 11.18 -27.83
CA ASN A 32 0.22 12.08 -27.29
C ASN A 32 0.46 12.32 -25.80
N TRP A 33 1.40 13.20 -25.49
CA TRP A 33 1.75 13.59 -24.12
C TRP A 33 0.54 14.15 -23.37
N ASP A 34 0.20 13.53 -22.24
CA ASP A 34 -0.87 14.02 -21.34
C ASP A 34 -0.29 14.95 -20.26
N GLN A 35 -0.46 16.26 -20.46
CA GLN A 35 0.03 17.26 -19.51
C GLN A 35 -0.71 17.19 -18.17
N LYS A 36 -2.01 16.90 -18.16
CA LYS A 36 -2.79 16.84 -16.90
C LYS A 36 -2.31 15.71 -16.01
N LEU A 37 -2.01 14.56 -16.61
CA LEU A 37 -1.43 13.42 -15.91
C LEU A 37 -0.05 13.74 -15.34
N PHE A 38 0.80 14.42 -16.12
CA PHE A 38 2.12 14.84 -15.66
C PHE A 38 2.05 15.83 -14.49
N ASP A 39 1.13 16.80 -14.55
CA ASP A 39 0.90 17.77 -13.48
C ASP A 39 0.35 17.10 -12.22
N ARG A 40 -0.54 16.11 -12.36
CA ARG A 40 -1.04 15.27 -11.26
C ARG A 40 0.10 14.53 -10.55
N ILE A 41 1.03 13.95 -11.31
CA ILE A 41 2.18 13.23 -10.75
C ILE A 41 3.13 14.21 -10.05
N THR A 42 3.44 15.35 -10.67
CA THR A 42 4.30 16.39 -10.07
C THR A 42 3.71 16.88 -8.75
N SER A 43 2.42 17.23 -8.75
CA SER A 43 1.71 17.72 -7.56
C SER A 43 1.68 16.69 -6.45
N GLY A 44 1.45 15.41 -6.78
CA GLY A 44 1.49 14.31 -5.82
C GLY A 44 2.87 14.12 -5.18
N VAL A 45 3.95 14.18 -5.97
CA VAL A 45 5.33 14.10 -5.44
C VAL A 45 5.61 15.29 -4.52
N LEU A 46 5.24 16.51 -4.91
CA LEU A 46 5.40 17.70 -4.06
C LEU A 46 4.60 17.59 -2.76
N ALA A 47 3.36 17.09 -2.83
CA ALA A 47 2.51 16.88 -1.66
C ALA A 47 3.15 15.91 -0.66
N VAL A 48 3.73 14.79 -1.14
CA VAL A 48 4.46 13.84 -0.28
C VAL A 48 5.66 14.52 0.40
N LEU A 49 6.45 15.29 -0.35
CA LEU A 49 7.62 15.99 0.22
C LEU A 49 7.22 17.03 1.28
N LEU A 50 6.14 17.78 1.03
CA LEU A 50 5.61 18.78 1.95
C LEU A 50 5.01 18.13 3.21
N ALA A 51 4.25 17.05 3.06
CA ALA A 51 3.70 16.30 4.17
C ALA A 51 4.80 15.70 5.08
N MET A 52 5.88 15.22 4.48
CA MET A 52 7.06 14.73 5.20
C MET A 52 8.01 15.83 5.68
N LYS A 53 7.76 17.10 5.30
CA LYS A 53 8.62 18.26 5.58
C LYS A 53 10.07 18.05 5.13
N ARG A 54 10.25 17.54 3.91
CA ARG A 54 11.56 17.21 3.34
C ARG A 54 11.88 18.09 2.14
N ARG A 55 13.10 18.63 2.10
CA ARG A 55 13.67 19.28 0.91
C ARG A 55 14.75 18.38 0.31
N PRO A 56 14.45 17.59 -0.72
CA PRO A 56 15.35 16.55 -1.19
C PRO A 56 16.43 17.06 -2.15
N VAL A 57 17.57 16.37 -2.17
CA VAL A 57 18.43 16.27 -3.35
C VAL A 57 17.76 15.31 -4.33
N ILE A 58 17.58 15.71 -5.60
CA ILE A 58 16.88 14.90 -6.60
C ILE A 58 17.89 14.17 -7.48
N ARG A 59 17.74 12.86 -7.61
CA ARG A 59 18.43 11.98 -8.55
C ARG A 59 17.41 11.26 -9.41
N TYR A 60 17.76 10.99 -10.65
CA TYR A 60 16.89 10.30 -11.59
C TYR A 60 17.69 9.36 -12.46
N GLN A 61 16.99 8.38 -13.04
CA GLN A 61 17.56 7.42 -13.96
C GLN A 61 17.90 8.09 -15.30
N GLY A 62 19.19 8.17 -15.63
CA GLY A 62 19.69 9.01 -16.73
C GLY A 62 19.24 8.60 -18.14
N LYS A 63 18.82 7.35 -18.35
CA LYS A 63 18.30 6.89 -19.65
C LYS A 63 16.83 7.24 -19.88
N SER A 64 16.13 7.76 -18.88
CA SER A 64 14.70 8.10 -18.98
C SER A 64 14.49 9.60 -19.08
N THR A 65 14.08 10.04 -20.27
CA THR A 65 13.65 11.43 -20.53
C THR A 65 12.43 11.83 -19.69
N LEU A 66 11.56 10.86 -19.36
CA LEU A 66 10.42 11.08 -18.48
C LEU A 66 10.87 11.39 -17.05
N CYS A 67 11.81 10.61 -16.51
CA CYS A 67 12.35 10.84 -15.17
C CYS A 67 13.12 12.16 -15.10
N GLU A 68 13.89 12.50 -16.13
CA GLU A 68 14.59 13.78 -16.23
C GLU A 68 13.63 14.97 -16.24
N ARG A 69 12.57 14.90 -17.04
CA ARG A 69 11.55 15.95 -17.12
C ARG A 69 10.81 16.12 -15.79
N LEU A 70 10.44 15.02 -15.14
CA LEU A 70 9.80 15.06 -13.82
C LEU A 70 10.75 15.63 -12.76
N ALA A 71 12.02 15.21 -12.74
CA ALA A 71 13.02 15.70 -11.80
C ALA A 71 13.23 17.21 -11.94
N SER A 72 13.34 17.69 -13.18
CA SER A 72 13.52 19.11 -13.49
C SER A 72 12.29 19.92 -13.05
N ASN A 73 11.08 19.45 -13.37
CA ASN A 73 9.83 20.12 -12.99
C ASN A 73 9.68 20.22 -11.46
N VAL A 74 9.88 19.10 -10.74
CA VAL A 74 9.82 19.09 -9.27
C VAL A 74 10.86 20.04 -8.67
N LYS A 75 12.08 20.05 -9.22
CA LYS A 75 13.15 20.97 -8.77
C LYS A 75 12.76 22.43 -8.96
N ASP A 76 12.15 22.77 -10.08
CA ASP A 76 11.76 24.15 -10.38
C ASP A 76 10.56 24.60 -9.55
N CYS A 77 9.57 23.73 -9.32
CA CYS A 77 8.48 23.99 -8.36
C CYS A 77 9.02 24.25 -6.95
N ILE A 78 9.96 23.44 -6.45
CA ILE A 78 10.59 23.64 -5.13
C ILE A 78 11.32 24.99 -5.05
N LYS A 79 11.94 25.45 -6.14
CA LYS A 79 12.59 26.76 -6.18
C LYS A 79 11.57 27.90 -6.19
N GLN A 80 10.54 27.78 -7.01
CA GLN A 80 9.47 28.77 -7.13
C GLN A 80 8.78 28.98 -5.78
N ASP A 81 8.46 27.88 -5.09
CA ASP A 81 7.78 27.90 -3.79
C ASP A 81 8.76 27.63 -2.63
N SER A 82 9.95 28.25 -2.69
CA SER A 82 11.03 28.00 -1.72
C SER A 82 10.62 28.20 -0.25
N GLY A 83 9.69 29.12 0.02
CA GLY A 83 9.15 29.35 1.37
C GLY A 83 8.34 28.18 1.93
N LEU A 84 7.67 27.39 1.08
CA LEU A 84 6.95 26.18 1.52
C LEU A 84 7.91 25.05 1.91
N PHE A 85 9.14 25.08 1.36
CA PHE A 85 10.19 24.09 1.61
C PHE A 85 11.27 24.58 2.59
N ASP A 86 11.01 25.67 3.32
CA ASP A 86 11.89 26.17 4.38
C ASP A 86 11.53 25.55 5.73
N PHE A 87 12.09 24.37 5.99
CA PHE A 87 11.83 23.62 7.22
C PHE A 87 12.92 23.89 8.27
N ARG A 88 12.50 24.18 9.52
CA ARG A 88 13.41 24.44 10.66
C ARG A 88 14.42 23.32 10.95
N ARG A 89 14.11 22.08 10.56
CA ARG A 89 14.99 20.90 10.68
C ARG A 89 15.07 20.23 9.32
N ASN A 90 16.04 20.63 8.52
CA ASN A 90 16.27 20.01 7.22
C ASN A 90 17.26 18.87 7.34
N GLU A 91 16.77 17.67 7.69
CA GLU A 91 17.62 16.47 7.60
C GLU A 91 17.86 16.13 6.12
N PRO A 92 19.04 15.60 5.76
CA PRO A 92 19.34 15.26 4.38
C PRO A 92 18.33 14.25 3.85
N CYS A 93 17.71 14.57 2.70
CA CYS A 93 16.75 13.73 2.02
C CYS A 93 17.17 13.55 0.57
N LEU A 94 16.99 12.34 0.04
CA LEU A 94 17.28 12.00 -1.36
C LEU A 94 15.98 11.51 -2.00
N LEU A 95 15.55 12.18 -3.06
CA LEU A 95 14.48 11.70 -3.93
C LEU A 95 15.11 11.01 -5.14
N VAL A 96 14.84 9.71 -5.31
CA VAL A 96 15.28 8.94 -6.48
C VAL A 96 14.07 8.65 -7.37
N ILE A 97 14.14 9.10 -8.63
CA ILE A 97 13.09 8.87 -9.63
C ILE A 97 13.56 7.79 -10.60
N LEU A 98 12.83 6.68 -10.64
CA LEU A 98 13.14 5.49 -11.44
C LEU A 98 12.08 5.26 -12.52
N ASP A 99 12.49 4.65 -13.62
CA ASP A 99 11.62 4.24 -14.71
C ASP A 99 11.45 2.72 -14.69
N ARG A 100 10.19 2.27 -14.62
CA ARG A 100 9.86 0.84 -14.59
C ARG A 100 10.39 0.09 -15.81
N ARG A 101 10.64 0.76 -16.94
CA ARG A 101 11.17 0.12 -18.16
C ARG A 101 12.56 -0.50 -18.00
N GLU A 102 13.36 -0.07 -17.02
CA GLU A 102 14.66 -0.73 -16.74
C GLU A 102 14.53 -2.01 -15.91
N ASP A 103 13.39 -2.23 -15.25
CA ASP A 103 13.08 -3.46 -14.53
C ASP A 103 11.64 -3.94 -14.84
N PRO A 104 11.43 -4.50 -16.04
CA PRO A 104 10.14 -5.06 -16.44
C PRO A 104 9.88 -6.44 -15.81
N MET A 105 10.89 -7.09 -15.23
CA MET A 105 10.78 -8.46 -14.73
C MET A 105 10.11 -8.52 -13.37
N THR A 106 10.52 -7.68 -12.42
CA THR A 106 9.97 -7.66 -11.05
C THR A 106 8.43 -7.68 -10.99
N PRO A 107 7.68 -6.84 -11.74
CA PRO A 107 6.20 -6.87 -11.69
C PRO A 107 5.57 -8.13 -12.32
N LEU A 108 6.32 -8.93 -13.09
CA LEU A 108 5.84 -10.16 -13.73
C LEU A 108 6.13 -11.41 -12.88
N LEU A 109 6.97 -11.29 -11.86
CA LEU A 109 7.30 -12.41 -10.99
C LEU A 109 6.16 -12.66 -10.00
N THR A 110 5.76 -13.92 -9.85
CA THR A 110 4.87 -14.36 -8.77
C THR A 110 5.50 -14.04 -7.42
N GLN A 111 4.72 -13.39 -6.56
CA GLN A 111 5.20 -12.92 -5.27
C GLN A 111 4.85 -13.89 -4.14
N TRP A 112 5.82 -14.17 -3.27
CA TRP A 112 5.68 -15.15 -2.18
C TRP A 112 5.62 -14.53 -0.78
N THR A 113 5.67 -13.20 -0.69
CA THR A 113 5.47 -12.49 0.58
C THR A 113 4.00 -12.25 0.83
N TYR A 114 3.58 -12.23 2.10
CA TYR A 114 2.15 -12.24 2.46
C TYR A 114 1.32 -11.14 1.77
N GLN A 115 1.71 -9.86 1.90
CA GLN A 115 0.97 -8.75 1.28
C GLN A 115 1.00 -8.81 -0.25
N ALA A 116 2.17 -9.10 -0.83
CA ALA A 116 2.35 -9.10 -2.28
C ALA A 116 1.59 -10.27 -2.92
N MET A 117 1.57 -11.44 -2.28
CA MET A 117 0.82 -12.60 -2.74
C MET A 117 -0.70 -12.34 -2.70
N ILE A 118 -1.21 -11.66 -1.67
CA ILE A 118 -2.62 -11.24 -1.65
C ILE A 118 -2.92 -10.30 -2.82
N HIS A 119 -2.02 -9.33 -3.08
CA HIS A 119 -2.20 -8.40 -4.20
C HIS A 119 -2.17 -9.12 -5.56
N ASP A 120 -1.30 -10.10 -5.73
CA ASP A 120 -1.14 -10.88 -6.96
C ASP A 120 -2.38 -11.77 -7.24
N LEU A 121 -2.94 -12.40 -6.19
CA LEU A 121 -4.06 -13.34 -6.33
C LEU A 121 -5.44 -12.69 -6.32
N PHE A 122 -5.67 -11.69 -5.46
CA PHE A 122 -6.99 -11.11 -5.24
C PHE A 122 -7.08 -9.63 -5.65
N GLY A 123 -5.95 -8.95 -5.77
CA GLY A 123 -5.89 -7.51 -5.92
C GLY A 123 -6.18 -6.80 -4.59
N ILE A 124 -5.31 -5.86 -4.25
CA ILE A 124 -5.54 -4.91 -3.14
C ILE A 124 -5.82 -3.55 -3.76
N ASN A 125 -6.98 -2.97 -3.44
CA ASN A 125 -7.35 -1.64 -3.87
C ASN A 125 -7.64 -0.77 -2.65
N ASN A 126 -6.83 0.27 -2.41
CA ASN A 126 -6.94 1.14 -1.23
C ASN A 126 -7.07 0.36 0.08
N ASN A 127 -6.16 -0.58 0.31
CA ASN A 127 -6.13 -1.45 1.49
C ASN A 127 -7.37 -2.33 1.67
N ARG A 128 -8.15 -2.56 0.61
CA ARG A 128 -9.32 -3.44 0.60
C ARG A 128 -9.15 -4.59 -0.37
N VAL A 129 -9.62 -5.77 0.03
CA VAL A 129 -9.65 -7.00 -0.76
C VAL A 129 -11.07 -7.52 -0.79
N VAL A 130 -11.58 -7.79 -1.98
CA VAL A 130 -12.89 -8.40 -2.15
C VAL A 130 -12.73 -9.91 -2.27
N MET A 131 -13.31 -10.64 -1.33
CA MET A 131 -13.28 -12.10 -1.29
C MET A 131 -14.58 -12.67 -1.88
N GLY A 132 -14.44 -13.61 -2.83
CA GLY A 132 -15.56 -14.39 -3.36
C GLY A 132 -16.44 -13.67 -4.39
N GLU A 133 -17.41 -14.41 -4.92
CA GLU A 133 -18.42 -13.87 -5.82
C GLU A 133 -19.49 -13.11 -5.03
N PRO A 134 -20.02 -12.00 -5.56
CA PRO A 134 -21.08 -11.24 -4.89
C PRO A 134 -22.29 -12.12 -4.59
N LYS A 135 -22.59 -12.33 -3.31
CA LYS A 135 -23.80 -13.05 -2.88
C LYS A 135 -25.00 -12.11 -3.00
N ALA A 136 -26.14 -12.63 -3.42
CA ALA A 136 -27.38 -11.86 -3.43
C ALA A 136 -27.80 -11.59 -1.97
N GLY A 137 -27.69 -10.33 -1.53
CA GLY A 137 -28.15 -9.91 -0.22
C GLY A 137 -29.68 -9.90 -0.13
N ALA A 138 -30.21 -9.95 1.09
CA ALA A 138 -31.66 -9.94 1.36
C ALA A 138 -32.38 -8.67 0.86
N SER A 139 -31.63 -7.61 0.54
CA SER A 139 -32.10 -6.33 0.00
C SER A 139 -31.93 -6.18 -1.52
N GLY A 140 -31.47 -7.20 -2.24
CA GLY A 140 -31.13 -7.10 -3.66
C GLY A 140 -29.78 -6.42 -3.96
N GLU A 141 -29.09 -5.92 -2.93
CA GLU A 141 -27.70 -5.48 -3.04
C GLU A 141 -26.76 -6.67 -2.92
N LYS A 142 -25.79 -6.73 -3.83
CA LYS A 142 -24.73 -7.75 -3.85
C LYS A 142 -23.74 -7.46 -2.71
N GLU A 143 -23.91 -8.10 -1.56
CA GLU A 143 -22.98 -7.96 -0.44
C GLU A 143 -21.67 -8.68 -0.82
N LYS A 144 -20.60 -7.88 -0.96
CA LYS A 144 -19.25 -8.37 -1.23
C LYS A 144 -18.59 -8.62 0.12
N ASP A 145 -18.04 -9.81 0.33
CA ASP A 145 -17.20 -10.11 1.50
C ASP A 145 -15.90 -9.30 1.37
N GLU A 146 -15.88 -8.06 1.86
CA GLU A 146 -14.73 -7.15 1.80
C GLU A 146 -13.90 -7.22 3.08
N ILE A 147 -12.58 -7.35 2.93
CA ILE A 147 -11.60 -7.37 4.01
C ILE A 147 -10.71 -6.15 3.90
N VAL A 148 -10.52 -5.44 5.01
CA VAL A 148 -9.58 -4.32 5.12
C VAL A 148 -8.25 -4.82 5.65
N LEU A 149 -7.16 -4.55 4.94
CA LEU A 149 -5.79 -4.85 5.34
C LEU A 149 -5.13 -3.58 5.87
N SER A 150 -5.02 -3.44 7.19
CA SER A 150 -4.40 -2.27 7.83
C SER A 150 -3.36 -2.70 8.85
N MET A 151 -2.13 -2.16 8.74
CA MET A 151 -1.07 -2.48 9.72
C MET A 151 -1.36 -1.91 11.12
N ASP A 152 -2.18 -0.85 11.21
CA ASP A 152 -2.46 -0.20 12.48
C ASP A 152 -3.66 -0.83 13.21
N ALA A 153 -4.53 -1.54 12.49
CA ALA A 153 -5.68 -2.25 13.06
C ALA A 153 -5.49 -3.78 13.11
N ASP A 154 -4.46 -4.33 12.45
CA ASP A 154 -4.14 -5.76 12.47
C ASP A 154 -2.65 -5.98 12.82
N PRO A 155 -2.34 -6.25 14.10
CA PRO A 155 -0.98 -6.54 14.56
C PRO A 155 -0.38 -7.80 13.93
N PHE A 156 -1.20 -8.79 13.59
CA PHE A 156 -0.73 -10.01 12.93
C PHE A 156 -0.28 -9.68 11.51
N PHE A 157 -1.08 -8.94 10.76
CA PHE A 157 -0.72 -8.48 9.43
C PHE A 157 0.56 -7.64 9.46
N ASN A 158 0.64 -6.65 10.36
CA ASN A 158 1.82 -5.79 10.49
C ASN A 158 3.13 -6.58 10.73
N LYS A 159 3.09 -7.59 11.61
CA LYS A 159 4.27 -8.41 11.92
C LYS A 159 4.67 -9.37 10.79
N ASN A 160 3.73 -9.71 9.90
CA ASN A 160 3.88 -10.79 8.93
C ASN A 160 3.77 -10.36 7.47
N MET A 161 3.49 -9.09 7.16
CA MET A 161 3.24 -8.61 5.79
C MET A 161 4.36 -8.93 4.79
N TYR A 162 5.61 -8.98 5.26
CA TYR A 162 6.80 -9.30 4.45
C TYR A 162 7.31 -10.73 4.64
N ALA A 163 6.66 -11.55 5.48
CA ALA A 163 7.05 -12.94 5.65
C ALA A 163 6.76 -13.72 4.37
N ASN A 164 7.67 -14.65 4.02
CA ASN A 164 7.39 -15.60 2.94
C ASN A 164 6.26 -16.57 3.34
N TRP A 165 5.66 -17.22 2.36
CA TRP A 165 4.54 -18.13 2.57
C TRP A 165 4.82 -19.27 3.56
N GLY A 166 6.05 -19.83 3.56
CA GLY A 166 6.44 -20.90 4.48
C GLY A 166 6.48 -20.43 5.93
N ASP A 167 7.13 -19.31 6.19
CA ASP A 167 7.21 -18.70 7.52
C ASP A 167 5.84 -18.23 8.00
N LEU A 168 5.01 -17.68 7.10
CA LEU A 168 3.65 -17.29 7.42
C LEU A 168 2.81 -18.49 7.90
N CYS A 169 2.90 -19.63 7.23
CA CYS A 169 2.21 -20.86 7.64
C CYS A 169 2.62 -21.30 9.06
N GLN A 170 3.91 -21.23 9.39
CA GLN A 170 4.40 -21.56 10.72
C GLN A 170 3.90 -20.58 11.78
N ARG A 171 3.92 -19.27 11.48
CA ARG A 171 3.44 -18.22 12.40
C ARG A 171 1.92 -18.29 12.60
N LEU A 172 1.16 -18.63 11.57
CA LEU A 172 -0.28 -18.87 11.67
C LEU A 172 -0.58 -20.05 12.60
N LYS A 173 0.17 -21.16 12.47
CA LYS A 173 0.03 -22.31 13.36
C LYS A 173 0.30 -21.94 14.81
N GLN A 174 1.41 -21.22 15.07
CA GLN A 174 1.73 -20.72 16.41
C GLN A 174 0.63 -19.83 16.98
N PHE A 175 0.10 -18.90 16.17
CA PHE A 175 -0.98 -18.01 16.57
C PHE A 175 -2.24 -18.77 16.99
N VAL A 176 -2.63 -19.79 16.23
CA VAL A 176 -3.77 -20.65 16.56
C VAL A 176 -3.52 -21.46 17.82
N ASP A 177 -2.32 -22.03 17.99
CA ASP A 177 -1.97 -22.82 19.17
C ASP A 177 -1.89 -21.97 20.45
N GLU A 178 -1.40 -20.73 20.38
CA GLU A 178 -1.44 -19.77 21.48
C GLU A 178 -2.87 -19.40 21.87
N PHE A 179 -3.74 -19.24 20.88
CA PHE A 179 -5.15 -18.93 21.14
C PHE A 179 -5.87 -20.12 21.80
N LYS A 180 -5.64 -21.35 21.36
CA LYS A 180 -6.17 -22.56 22.02
C LYS A 180 -5.83 -22.58 23.51
N LYS A 181 -4.56 -22.28 23.84
CA LYS A 181 -4.10 -22.21 25.24
C LYS A 181 -4.80 -21.13 26.04
N LYS A 182 -5.06 -19.95 25.45
CA LYS A 182 -5.77 -18.84 26.11
C LYS A 182 -7.28 -19.06 26.26
N SER A 183 -7.89 -19.79 25.32
CA SER A 183 -9.33 -20.10 25.32
C SER A 183 -9.68 -21.31 26.22
N ASP A 184 -8.69 -21.95 26.84
CA ASP A 184 -8.81 -23.17 27.65
C ASP A 184 -9.59 -24.29 26.93
N GLN A 185 -9.43 -24.36 25.59
CA GLN A 185 -10.16 -25.32 24.76
C GLN A 185 -9.25 -26.47 24.32
N THR A 186 -9.68 -27.69 24.64
CA THR A 186 -9.01 -28.96 24.33
C THR A 186 -9.39 -29.51 22.94
N SER A 187 -9.78 -28.67 21.98
CA SER A 187 -10.13 -29.14 20.64
C SER A 187 -8.86 -29.38 19.81
N ASN A 188 -8.65 -30.65 19.44
CA ASN A 188 -7.49 -31.10 18.67
C ASN A 188 -7.68 -30.75 17.18
N ILE A 189 -7.54 -29.48 16.82
CA ILE A 189 -7.62 -29.00 15.43
C ILE A 189 -6.38 -29.49 14.68
N GLN A 190 -6.57 -30.43 13.74
CA GLN A 190 -5.51 -31.02 12.93
C GLN A 190 -5.58 -30.60 11.45
N SER A 191 -6.73 -30.08 10.99
CA SER A 191 -6.92 -29.67 9.59
C SER A 191 -7.23 -28.18 9.39
N ILE A 192 -6.99 -27.70 8.16
CA ILE A 192 -7.30 -26.33 7.73
C ILE A 192 -8.81 -26.07 7.76
N ASP A 193 -9.63 -27.08 7.41
CA ASP A 193 -11.09 -26.97 7.44
C ASP A 193 -11.63 -26.88 8.87
N GLU A 194 -11.04 -27.62 9.80
CA GLU A 194 -11.35 -27.50 11.23
C GLU A 194 -10.94 -26.12 11.78
N MET A 195 -9.81 -25.57 11.32
CA MET A 195 -9.38 -24.22 11.69
C MET A 195 -10.36 -23.16 11.18
N LYS A 196 -10.86 -23.32 9.94
CA LYS A 196 -11.88 -22.43 9.35
C LYS A 196 -13.20 -22.49 10.11
N ASN A 197 -13.66 -23.69 10.47
CA ASN A 197 -14.88 -23.87 11.26
C ASN A 197 -14.71 -23.27 12.67
N PHE A 198 -13.58 -23.53 13.32
CA PHE A 198 -13.25 -22.92 14.61
C PHE A 198 -13.24 -21.38 14.55
N MET A 199 -12.62 -20.79 13.53
CA MET A 199 -12.63 -19.33 13.35
C MET A 199 -14.03 -18.75 13.09
N ARG A 200 -14.92 -19.53 12.46
CA ARG A 200 -16.33 -19.14 12.23
C ARG A 200 -17.15 -19.21 13.51
N ASP A 201 -16.91 -20.23 14.32
CA ASP A 201 -17.71 -20.53 15.50
C ASP A 201 -17.36 -19.62 16.70
N TYR A 202 -16.21 -18.92 16.66
CA TYR A 202 -15.79 -17.96 17.69
C TYR A 202 -15.55 -16.55 17.11
N PRO A 203 -16.58 -15.69 17.00
CA PRO A 203 -16.47 -14.34 16.44
C PRO A 203 -15.52 -13.41 17.22
N GLU A 204 -15.22 -13.73 18.48
CA GLU A 204 -14.23 -12.99 19.29
C GLU A 204 -12.81 -13.09 18.70
N LEU A 205 -12.49 -14.15 17.94
CA LEU A 205 -11.27 -14.27 17.14
C LEU A 205 -11.18 -13.19 16.06
N ARG A 206 -12.32 -12.86 15.41
CA ARG A 206 -12.35 -11.80 14.38
C ARG A 206 -12.11 -10.42 14.99
N LYS A 207 -12.57 -10.21 16.23
CA LYS A 207 -12.40 -8.93 16.94
C LYS A 207 -10.97 -8.71 17.46
N MET A 208 -10.27 -9.74 17.93
CA MET A 208 -8.85 -9.62 18.31
C MET A 208 -7.90 -9.59 17.11
N SER A 209 -8.32 -10.09 15.95
CA SER A 209 -7.59 -9.92 14.68
C SER A 209 -7.76 -8.52 14.06
N GLY A 210 -8.72 -7.73 14.54
CA GLY A 210 -9.03 -6.38 14.06
C GLY A 210 -8.83 -5.27 15.11
N ASN A 211 -8.05 -5.55 16.15
CA ASN A 211 -7.59 -4.58 17.16
C ASN A 211 -6.07 -4.44 17.12
#